data_AF-A0A1A6FK35-F1
#
_entry.id   AF-A0A1A6FK35-F1
#
_cell.length_a   1.000
_cell.length_b   1.000
_cell.length_c   1.000
_cell.angle_alpha   90.00
_cell.angle_beta   90.00
_cell.angle_gamma   90.00
#
_symmetry.space_group_name_H-M   'P 1'
#
loop_
_entity.id
_entity.type
_entity.pdbx_description
1 polymer ?
#
loop_
_entity_poly.entity_id
_entity_poly.type
_entity_poly.pdbx_seq_one_letter_code
_entity_poly.pdbx_strand_id
1 'polypeptide(L)'
;MPETGNPSFAAAFALLALAGCNSAQPPTASAPVVASRTVTPQNFALPAGEGCAGALARYRAVLDNDLAMGHVGQSVYATIQSELAPADSACAAGRGGAALSLLRASKSRHGYPG
;
A
#
# COMPACT_ATOMS: atom_id res chain seq x y z
N MET A 1 -14.43 -35.73 -58.22
CA MET A 1 -14.92 -34.34 -58.17
C MET A 1 -14.85 -33.88 -56.71
N PRO A 2 -14.41 -32.64 -56.46
CA PRO A 2 -13.67 -32.15 -55.26
C PRO A 2 -14.62 -31.96 -54.04
N GLU A 3 -14.18 -31.84 -52.78
CA GLU A 3 -13.42 -30.71 -52.21
C GLU A 3 -12.53 -31.10 -51.02
N THR A 4 -11.32 -30.55 -51.04
CA THR A 4 -10.32 -30.50 -49.96
C THR A 4 -10.58 -29.31 -49.03
N GLY A 5 -10.84 -29.55 -47.74
CA GLY A 5 -10.97 -28.52 -46.71
C GLY A 5 -9.74 -28.48 -45.79
N ASN A 6 -8.95 -27.42 -45.93
CA ASN A 6 -7.66 -27.15 -45.27
C ASN A 6 -7.80 -26.81 -43.76
N PRO A 7 -6.88 -27.27 -42.88
CA PRO A 7 -6.89 -26.95 -41.44
C PRO A 7 -6.12 -25.65 -41.17
N SER A 8 -6.80 -24.55 -40.83
CA SER A 8 -6.14 -23.27 -40.49
C SER A 8 -6.99 -22.39 -39.56
N PHE A 9 -7.38 -22.91 -38.40
CA PHE A 9 -7.94 -22.09 -37.31
C PHE A 9 -7.35 -22.49 -35.95
N ALA A 10 -6.02 -22.54 -35.88
CA ALA A 10 -5.28 -22.33 -34.65
C ALA A 10 -4.65 -20.94 -34.74
N ALA A 11 -4.72 -20.16 -33.65
CA ALA A 11 -4.10 -18.85 -33.45
C ALA A 11 -4.93 -17.58 -33.74
N ALA A 12 -6.08 -17.40 -33.09
CA ALA A 12 -6.71 -16.06 -33.02
C ALA A 12 -7.51 -15.75 -31.75
N PHE A 13 -7.30 -16.46 -30.63
CA PHE A 13 -8.03 -16.21 -29.36
C PHE A 13 -7.13 -15.69 -28.22
N ALA A 14 -6.08 -14.92 -28.55
CA ALA A 14 -5.09 -14.42 -27.58
C ALA A 14 -5.02 -12.88 -27.44
N LEU A 15 -6.03 -12.12 -27.90
CA LEU A 15 -5.94 -10.65 -27.97
C LEU A 15 -7.10 -9.87 -27.30
N LEU A 16 -7.90 -10.48 -26.41
CA LEU A 16 -9.01 -9.77 -25.73
C LEU A 16 -8.74 -9.33 -24.28
N ALA A 17 -7.48 -9.28 -23.84
CA ALA A 17 -7.15 -9.04 -22.42
C ALA A 17 -6.52 -7.67 -22.08
N LEU A 18 -6.73 -6.62 -22.88
CA LEU A 18 -6.19 -5.29 -22.53
C LEU A 18 -7.09 -4.10 -22.92
N ALA A 19 -8.39 -4.19 -22.61
CA ALA A 19 -9.23 -2.99 -22.51
C ALA A 19 -8.93 -2.30 -21.18
N GLY A 20 -8.16 -1.21 -21.23
CA GLY A 20 -7.62 -0.50 -20.08
C GLY A 20 -8.68 0.13 -19.16
N CYS A 21 -8.39 0.14 -17.86
CA CYS A 21 -9.05 1.00 -16.90
C CYS A 21 -8.69 2.46 -17.17
N ASN A 22 -9.54 3.19 -17.89
CA ASN A 22 -9.45 4.66 -17.94
C ASN A 22 -10.21 5.23 -16.74
N SER A 23 -9.54 5.36 -15.59
CA SER A 23 -10.09 6.05 -14.43
C SER A 23 -10.02 7.55 -14.69
N ALA A 24 -11.15 8.16 -15.07
CA ALA A 24 -11.28 9.60 -15.14
C ALA A 24 -11.08 10.21 -13.73
N GLN A 25 -10.08 11.08 -13.58
CA GLN A 25 -9.84 11.80 -12.34
C GLN A 25 -10.96 12.85 -12.13
N PRO A 26 -11.69 12.81 -11.01
CA PRO A 26 -12.65 13.87 -10.70
C PRO A 26 -11.91 15.20 -10.50
N PRO A 27 -12.52 16.34 -10.87
CA PRO A 27 -11.92 17.65 -10.65
C PRO A 27 -11.68 17.86 -9.16
N THR A 28 -10.45 18.22 -8.79
CA THR A 28 -10.06 18.59 -7.43
C THR A 28 -10.81 19.84 -7.01
N ALA A 29 -11.80 19.70 -6.14
CA ALA A 29 -12.35 20.81 -5.39
C ALA A 29 -11.26 21.38 -4.46
N SER A 30 -11.04 22.69 -4.49
CA SER A 30 -10.14 23.37 -3.56
C SER A 30 -10.61 23.15 -2.12
N ALA A 31 -9.81 22.40 -1.33
CA ALA A 31 -10.09 22.20 0.08
C ALA A 31 -9.94 23.53 0.86
N PRO A 32 -10.73 23.76 1.91
CA PRO A 32 -10.57 24.92 2.78
C PRO A 32 -9.22 24.84 3.50
N VAL A 33 -8.50 25.97 3.57
CA VAL A 33 -7.25 26.09 4.33
C VAL A 33 -7.58 25.99 5.82
N VAL A 34 -7.36 24.81 6.40
CA VAL A 34 -7.35 24.62 7.85
C VAL A 34 -5.95 25.02 8.35
N ALA A 35 -5.88 26.05 9.20
CA ALA A 35 -4.64 26.45 9.85
C ALA A 35 -4.12 25.28 10.71
N SER A 36 -3.07 24.62 10.22
CA SER A 36 -2.45 23.49 10.89
C SER A 36 -1.55 24.02 12.01
N ARG A 37 -1.91 23.75 13.27
CA ARG A 37 -0.99 23.93 14.40
C ARG A 37 0.10 22.87 14.26
N THR A 38 1.32 23.29 13.99
CA THR A 38 2.45 22.36 13.80
C THR A 38 2.91 21.86 15.16
N VAL A 39 2.51 20.62 15.49
CA VAL A 39 2.94 19.88 16.69
C VAL A 39 4.07 18.90 16.34
N THR A 40 4.37 18.73 15.05
CA THR A 40 5.36 17.77 14.55
C THR A 40 6.78 18.31 14.70
N PRO A 41 7.73 17.54 15.27
CA PRO A 41 9.14 17.92 15.35
C PRO A 41 9.76 18.23 13.98
N GLN A 42 10.66 19.21 13.92
CA GLN A 42 11.29 19.69 12.68
C GLN A 42 12.14 18.65 11.94
N ASN A 43 12.50 17.55 12.62
CA ASN A 43 13.27 16.43 12.09
C ASN A 43 12.40 15.22 11.71
N PHE A 44 11.07 15.32 11.77
CA PHE A 44 10.19 14.25 11.32
C PHE A 44 9.99 14.33 9.80
N ALA A 45 10.53 13.35 9.07
CA ALA A 45 10.28 13.18 7.65
C ALA A 45 9.46 11.90 7.42
N LEU A 46 8.31 12.03 6.76
CA LEU A 46 7.62 10.86 6.24
C LEU A 46 8.41 10.33 5.03
N PRO A 47 8.69 9.02 4.98
CA PRO A 47 9.34 8.44 3.82
C PRO A 47 8.48 8.62 2.57
N ALA A 48 9.12 9.09 1.49
CA ALA A 48 8.54 9.16 0.16
C ALA A 48 8.41 7.75 -0.43
N GLY A 49 7.32 7.48 -1.14
CA GLY A 49 7.04 6.18 -1.74
C GLY A 49 5.54 5.92 -1.84
N GLU A 50 5.12 5.35 -2.97
CA GLU A 50 3.75 4.92 -3.24
C GLU A 50 3.59 3.42 -2.94
N GLY A 51 2.33 2.97 -2.78
CA GLY A 51 2.03 1.56 -2.55
C GLY A 51 2.45 1.02 -1.18
N CYS A 52 2.64 -0.31 -1.10
CA CYS A 52 2.85 -1.00 0.18
C CYS A 52 4.13 -0.58 0.91
N ALA A 53 5.22 -0.32 0.19
CA ALA A 53 6.51 0.04 0.79
C ALA A 53 6.44 1.40 1.48
N GLY A 54 5.83 2.40 0.82
CA GLY A 54 5.60 3.72 1.41
C GLY A 54 4.67 3.64 2.63
N ALA A 55 3.60 2.87 2.57
CA ALA A 55 2.68 2.70 3.68
C ALA A 55 3.34 2.07 4.92
N LEU A 56 4.15 1.03 4.73
CA LEU A 56 4.92 0.40 5.80
C LEU A 56 5.95 1.36 6.41
N ALA A 57 6.68 2.09 5.56
CA ALA A 57 7.69 3.04 6.01
C ALA A 57 7.07 4.21 6.81
N ARG A 58 5.91 4.73 6.38
CA ARG A 58 5.18 5.76 7.13
C ARG A 58 4.70 5.25 8.49
N TYR A 59 4.21 4.03 8.56
CA TYR A 59 3.77 3.47 9.84
C TYR A 59 4.96 3.27 10.81
N ARG A 60 6.10 2.80 10.31
CA ARG A 60 7.34 2.72 11.10
C ARG A 60 7.79 4.05 11.66
N ALA A 61 7.77 5.10 10.85
CA ALA A 61 8.12 6.44 11.31
C ALA A 61 7.22 6.93 12.47
N VAL A 62 5.93 6.59 12.45
CA VAL A 62 5.01 6.88 13.56
C VAL A 62 5.40 6.07 14.81
N LEU A 63 5.62 4.76 14.66
CA LEU A 63 6.01 3.90 15.79
C LEU A 63 7.33 4.32 16.44
N ASP A 64 8.31 4.72 15.62
CA ASP A 64 9.61 5.20 16.09
C ASP A 64 9.46 6.51 16.87
N ASN A 65 8.60 7.43 16.39
CA ASN A 65 8.28 8.65 17.11
C ASN A 65 7.57 8.35 18.44
N ASP A 66 6.58 7.47 18.43
CA ASP A 66 5.83 7.10 19.63
C ASP A 66 6.72 6.43 20.68
N LEU A 67 7.66 5.58 20.25
CA LEU A 67 8.66 5.00 21.14
C LEU A 67 9.58 6.09 21.72
N ALA A 68 10.08 7.00 20.88
CA ALA A 68 10.95 8.09 21.33
C ALA A 68 10.24 9.06 22.29
N MET A 69 8.94 9.30 22.11
CA MET A 69 8.12 10.15 22.96
C MET A 69 7.58 9.41 24.21
N GLY A 70 7.78 8.09 24.29
CA GLY A 70 7.28 7.27 25.39
C GLY A 70 5.78 6.98 25.34
N HIS A 71 5.12 7.20 24.20
CA HIS A 71 3.72 6.83 23.97
C HIS A 71 3.54 5.32 23.77
N VAL A 72 4.59 4.64 23.30
CA VAL A 72 4.62 3.19 23.12
C VAL A 72 5.79 2.60 23.91
N GLY A 73 5.53 1.51 24.64
CA GLY A 73 6.58 0.76 25.33
C GLY A 73 7.40 -0.12 24.38
N GLN A 74 8.66 -0.38 24.72
CA GLN A 74 9.59 -1.18 23.89
C GLN A 74 9.03 -2.55 23.49
N SER A 75 8.30 -3.22 24.38
CA SER A 75 7.68 -4.52 24.11
C SER A 75 6.56 -4.45 23.08
N VAL A 76 5.72 -3.41 23.14
CA VAL A 76 4.65 -3.16 22.17
C VAL A 76 5.26 -2.81 20.81
N TYR A 77 6.27 -1.94 20.78
CA TYR A 77 7.03 -1.62 19.58
C TYR A 77 7.58 -2.90 18.90
N ALA A 78 8.29 -3.75 19.66
CA ALA A 78 8.86 -4.99 19.14
C ALA A 78 7.78 -5.97 18.63
N THR A 79 6.63 -6.03 19.30
CA THR A 79 5.47 -6.84 18.88
C THR A 79 4.96 -6.34 17.53
N ILE A 80 4.75 -5.03 17.38
CA ILE A 80 4.28 -4.45 16.12
C ILE A 80 5.27 -4.71 14.99
N GLN A 81 6.58 -4.53 15.23
CA GLN A 81 7.60 -4.81 14.20
C GLN A 81 7.56 -6.28 13.73
N SER A 82 7.31 -7.22 14.64
CA SER A 82 7.14 -8.64 14.32
C SER A 82 5.89 -8.90 13.48
N GLU A 83 4.78 -8.21 13.79
CA GLU A 83 3.54 -8.27 13.00
C GLU A 83 3.68 -7.70 11.59
N LEU A 84 4.63 -6.77 11.37
CA LEU A 84 4.90 -6.17 10.06
C LEU A 84 5.81 -7.03 9.17
N ALA A 85 6.58 -7.97 9.72
CA ALA A 85 7.47 -8.81 8.91
C ALA A 85 6.74 -9.60 7.79
N PRO A 86 5.54 -10.19 8.02
CA PRO A 86 4.73 -10.76 6.94
C PRO A 86 4.32 -9.73 5.89
N ALA A 87 4.00 -8.49 6.30
CA ALA A 87 3.64 -7.43 5.38
C ALA A 87 4.82 -7.00 4.50
N ASP A 88 6.04 -6.92 5.05
CA ASP A 88 7.26 -6.66 4.29
C ASP A 88 7.49 -7.76 3.25
N SER A 89 7.41 -9.04 3.67
CA SER A 89 7.61 -10.17 2.77
C SER A 89 6.59 -10.19 1.62
N ALA A 90 5.34 -9.85 1.91
CA ALA A 90 4.30 -9.73 0.90
C ALA A 90 4.57 -8.56 -0.04
N CYS A 91 5.00 -7.41 0.48
CA CYS A 91 5.30 -6.22 -0.31
C CYS A 91 6.50 -6.46 -1.26
N ALA A 92 7.58 -7.03 -0.74
CA ALA A 92 8.77 -7.39 -1.53
C ALA A 92 8.46 -8.42 -2.63
N ALA A 93 7.50 -9.31 -2.39
CA ALA A 93 7.01 -10.28 -3.38
C ALA A 93 6.00 -9.69 -4.39
N GLY A 94 5.79 -8.37 -4.42
CA GLY A 94 4.81 -7.72 -5.31
C GLY A 94 3.34 -7.90 -4.90
N ARG A 95 3.05 -8.53 -3.76
CA ARG A 95 1.69 -8.75 -3.23
C ARG A 95 1.22 -7.56 -2.41
N GLY A 96 1.19 -6.38 -3.03
CA GLY A 96 0.91 -5.10 -2.35
C GLY A 96 -0.43 -5.07 -1.60
N GLY A 97 -1.50 -5.65 -2.18
CA GLY A 97 -2.80 -5.75 -1.52
C GLY A 97 -2.76 -6.55 -0.21
N ALA A 98 -2.09 -7.71 -0.23
CA ALA A 98 -1.91 -8.54 0.97
C ALA A 98 -1.08 -7.82 2.04
N ALA A 99 0.00 -7.14 1.63
CA ALA A 99 0.83 -6.35 2.53
C ALA A 99 0.03 -5.23 3.22
N LEU A 100 -0.80 -4.50 2.46
CA LEU A 100 -1.65 -3.44 3.00
C LEU A 100 -2.74 -3.98 3.94
N SER A 101 -3.30 -5.16 3.66
CA SER A 101 -4.26 -5.80 4.57
C SER A 101 -3.61 -6.20 5.89
N LEU A 102 -2.40 -6.77 5.86
CA LEU A 102 -1.63 -7.11 7.06
C LEU A 102 -1.26 -5.86 7.87
N LEU A 103 -0.83 -4.80 7.19
CA LEU A 103 -0.55 -3.49 7.80
C LEU A 103 -1.78 -2.93 8.53
N ARG A 104 -2.95 -2.91 7.88
CA ARG A 104 -4.20 -2.44 8.51
C ARG A 104 -4.61 -3.28 9.70
N ALA A 105 -4.45 -4.60 9.61
CA ALA A 105 -4.74 -5.49 10.73
C ALA A 105 -3.86 -5.16 11.94
N SER A 106 -2.55 -4.92 11.74
CA SER A 106 -1.66 -4.47 12.82
C SER A 106 -2.09 -3.13 13.40
N LYS A 107 -2.30 -2.12 12.55
CA LYS A 107 -2.80 -0.81 12.96
C LYS A 107 -4.06 -0.89 13.83
N SER A 108 -5.05 -1.69 13.41
CA SER A 108 -6.30 -1.85 14.16
C SER A 108 -6.13 -2.49 15.54
N ARG A 109 -5.17 -3.41 15.71
CA ARG A 109 -4.89 -4.05 17.01
C ARG A 109 -4.31 -3.07 18.02
N HIS A 110 -3.60 -2.05 17.53
CA HIS A 110 -2.84 -1.10 18.35
C HIS A 110 -3.42 0.32 18.36
N GLY A 111 -4.62 0.52 17.80
CA GLY A 111 -5.33 1.80 17.87
C GLY A 111 -4.83 2.87 16.88
N TYR A 112 -4.05 2.49 15.87
CA TYR A 112 -3.60 3.41 14.83
C TYR A 112 -4.65 3.51 13.71
N PRO A 113 -5.16 4.70 13.35
CA PRO A 113 -6.12 4.84 12.26
C PRO A 113 -5.49 4.64 10.86
N GLY A 114 -6.30 4.14 9.91
CA GLY A 114 -5.98 4.07 8.46
C GLY A 114 -6.33 2.76 7.75
#